data_AF-A0A956X5A2-F1
#
_entry.id   AF-A0A956X5A2-F1
#
_cell.length_a   1.000
_cell.length_b   1.000
_cell.length_c   1.000
_cell.angle_alpha   90.00
_cell.angle_beta   90.00
_cell.angle_gamma   90.00
#
_symmetry.space_group_name_H-M   'P 1'
#
loop_
_entity.id
_entity.type
_entity.pdbx_description
1 polymer ?
#
loop_
_entity_poly.entity_id
_entity_poly.type
_entity_poly.pdbx_seq_one_letter_code
_entity_poly.pdbx_strand_id
1 'polypeptide(L)'
;GRFYFLETAARVGGANIEELVAAAAGVNLWAEWARLEAAHALGETYPIPADKGAYAGVLICLARQEWPDLSGYQDAEIVFRLNKKHHAGLIVASKERDRVETLIAAYAQRFAYDFLAVAPPLDKPPT
;
A
#
# COMPACT_ATOMS: atom_id res chain seq x y z
N GLY A 1 21.73 1.92 -12.59
CA GLY A 1 21.60 3.16 -11.79
C GLY A 1 22.47 3.09 -10.54
N ARG A 2 22.60 4.19 -9.78
CA ARG A 2 23.19 4.21 -8.42
C ARG A 2 22.07 4.43 -7.41
N PHE A 3 22.08 3.70 -6.30
CA PHE A 3 21.10 3.84 -5.22
C PHE A 3 21.60 4.82 -4.16
N TYR A 4 20.70 5.66 -3.65
CA TYR A 4 20.96 6.61 -2.56
C TYR A 4 19.93 6.41 -1.46
N PHE A 5 20.38 6.33 -0.21
CA PHE A 5 19.49 6.29 0.96
C PHE A 5 19.00 7.70 1.26
N LEU A 6 17.69 7.88 1.40
CA LEU A 6 17.06 9.18 1.66
C LEU A 6 16.58 9.28 3.12
N GLU A 7 15.86 8.27 3.61
CA GLU A 7 15.28 8.28 4.95
C GLU A 7 14.99 6.85 5.45
N THR A 8 14.73 6.73 6.76
CA THR A 8 14.23 5.51 7.41
C THR A 8 13.20 5.84 8.49
N ALA A 9 12.36 4.87 8.83
CA ALA A 9 11.43 4.94 9.94
C ALA A 9 11.51 3.67 10.78
N ALA A 10 11.60 3.81 12.11
CA ALA A 10 11.61 2.69 13.05
C ALA A 10 10.18 2.24 13.41
N ARG A 11 9.38 1.91 12.39
CA ARG A 11 7.99 1.42 12.53
C ARG A 11 7.52 0.75 11.24
N VAL A 12 6.39 0.05 11.29
CA VAL A 12 5.70 -0.43 10.08
C VAL A 12 5.33 0.78 9.18
N GLY A 13 5.54 0.59 7.88
CA GLY A 13 5.28 1.59 6.85
C GLY A 13 3.81 2.03 6.84
N GLY A 14 3.57 3.29 6.49
CA GLY A 14 2.21 3.82 6.32
C GLY A 14 1.68 3.60 4.90
N ALA A 15 0.58 4.28 4.55
CA ALA A 15 -0.01 4.26 3.22
C ALA A 15 -0.39 2.85 2.70
N ASN A 16 -0.73 1.94 3.63
CA ASN A 16 -1.10 0.56 3.34
C ASN A 16 0.02 -0.27 2.69
N ILE A 17 1.28 0.12 2.90
CA ILE A 17 2.44 -0.66 2.45
C ILE A 17 2.50 -2.02 3.16
N GLU A 18 2.04 -2.10 4.41
CA GLU A 18 1.92 -3.34 5.16
C GLU A 18 0.95 -4.34 4.50
N GLU A 19 -0.17 -3.84 3.96
CA GLU A 19 -1.14 -4.64 3.22
C GLU A 19 -0.58 -5.04 1.85
N LEU A 20 0.18 -4.15 1.21
CA LEU A 20 0.87 -4.43 -0.06
C LEU A 20 1.88 -5.58 0.11
N VAL A 21 2.70 -5.52 1.16
CA VAL A 21 3.68 -6.58 1.49
C VAL A 21 2.97 -7.89 1.86
N ALA A 22 1.87 -7.82 2.61
CA ALA A 22 1.07 -8.99 2.90
C ALA A 22 0.50 -9.64 1.63
N ALA A 23 0.04 -8.83 0.67
CA ALA A 23 -0.48 -9.29 -0.61
C ALA A 23 0.59 -9.89 -1.53
N ALA A 24 1.77 -9.28 -1.61
CA ALA A 24 2.87 -9.73 -2.47
C ALA A 24 3.61 -10.95 -1.89
N ALA A 25 4.06 -10.81 -0.64
CA ALA A 25 4.97 -11.76 -0.01
C ALA A 25 4.28 -12.73 0.96
N GLY A 26 3.02 -12.46 1.35
CA GLY A 26 2.35 -13.23 2.40
C GLY A 26 2.84 -12.91 3.81
N VAL A 27 3.57 -11.80 3.97
CA VAL A 27 4.20 -11.41 5.23
C VAL A 27 3.38 -10.30 5.90
N ASN A 28 2.88 -10.57 7.11
CA ASN A 28 2.21 -9.55 7.91
C ASN A 28 3.25 -8.84 8.79
N LEU A 29 3.64 -7.62 8.40
CA LEU A 29 4.71 -6.87 9.08
C LEU A 29 4.44 -6.57 10.56
N TRP A 30 3.17 -6.39 10.95
CA TRP A 30 2.82 -6.19 12.36
C TRP A 30 3.01 -7.46 13.19
N ALA A 31 2.60 -8.61 12.64
CA ALA A 31 2.79 -9.90 13.28
C ALA A 31 4.28 -10.27 13.35
N GLU A 32 5.03 -10.04 12.27
CA GLU A 32 6.47 -10.26 12.25
C GLU A 32 7.22 -9.38 13.25
N TRP A 33 6.83 -8.11 13.40
CA TRP A 33 7.41 -7.25 14.42
C TRP A 33 7.20 -7.85 15.83
N ALA A 34 5.97 -8.24 16.17
CA ALA A 34 5.70 -8.86 17.47
C ALA A 34 6.51 -10.15 17.70
N ARG A 35 6.66 -11.00 16.67
CA ARG A 35 7.48 -12.23 16.76
C ARG A 35 8.96 -11.92 16.93
N LEU A 36 9.47 -10.90 16.26
CA LEU A 36 10.86 -10.48 16.36
C LEU A 36 11.18 -9.95 17.76
N GLU A 37 10.32 -9.09 18.32
CA GLU A 37 10.49 -8.58 19.69
C GLU A 37 10.41 -9.70 20.73
N ALA A 38 9.47 -10.65 20.56
CA ALA A 38 9.35 -11.81 21.44
C ALA A 38 10.59 -12.71 21.39
N ALA A 39 11.08 -13.04 20.18
CA ALA A 39 12.30 -13.84 20.02
C ALA A 39 13.51 -13.13 20.66
N HIS A 40 13.64 -11.82 20.48
CA HIS A 40 14.68 -11.04 21.13
C HIS A 40 14.60 -11.11 22.66
N ALA A 41 13.41 -10.89 23.22
CA ALA A 41 13.20 -10.93 24.67
C ALA A 41 13.45 -12.31 25.30
N LEU A 42 13.22 -13.38 24.53
CA LEU A 42 13.41 -14.77 24.97
C LEU A 42 14.82 -15.32 24.67
N GLY A 43 15.66 -14.56 23.95
CA GLY A 43 16.97 -15.05 23.50
C GLY A 43 16.87 -16.14 22.41
N GLU A 44 15.74 -16.19 21.70
CA GLU A 44 15.47 -17.14 20.64
C GLU A 44 15.88 -16.58 19.27
N THR A 45 16.05 -17.46 18.28
CA THR A 45 16.29 -17.04 16.90
C THR A 45 14.96 -16.70 16.22
N TYR A 46 14.87 -15.51 15.63
CA TYR A 46 13.70 -15.11 14.85
C TYR A 46 13.61 -15.91 13.53
N PRO A 47 12.52 -16.66 13.27
CA PRO A 47 12.33 -17.38 12.02
C PRO A 47 11.90 -16.43 10.90
N ILE A 48 12.67 -16.40 9.81
CA ILE A 48 12.37 -15.57 8.65
C ILE A 48 11.16 -16.14 7.90
N PRO A 49 10.10 -15.35 7.63
CA PRO A 49 8.94 -15.83 6.89
C PRO A 49 9.29 -16.10 5.42
N ALA A 50 8.69 -17.14 4.85
CA ALA A 50 8.85 -17.47 3.44
C ALA A 50 8.09 -16.49 2.54
N ASP A 51 8.73 -16.05 1.46
CA ASP A 51 8.10 -15.23 0.43
C ASP A 51 7.17 -16.08 -0.47
N LYS A 52 5.91 -15.66 -0.60
CA LYS A 52 4.94 -16.30 -1.50
C LYS A 52 5.18 -16.02 -2.98
N GLY A 53 5.99 -15.02 -3.31
CA GLY A 53 6.43 -14.74 -4.69
C GLY A 53 5.34 -14.20 -5.62
N ALA A 54 4.39 -13.43 -5.10
CA ALA A 54 3.41 -12.71 -5.93
C ALA A 54 3.85 -11.25 -6.17
N TYR A 55 3.29 -10.64 -7.21
CA TYR A 55 3.40 -9.21 -7.45
C TYR A 55 2.17 -8.51 -6.89
N ALA A 56 2.35 -7.33 -6.33
CA ALA A 56 1.24 -6.48 -5.90
C ALA A 56 1.53 -5.02 -6.22
N GLY A 57 0.47 -4.23 -6.34
CA GLY A 57 0.54 -2.79 -6.52
C GLY A 57 -0.52 -2.08 -5.70
N VAL A 58 -0.18 -0.90 -5.19
CA VAL A 58 -1.06 -0.06 -4.38
C VAL A 58 -1.37 1.24 -5.13
N LEU A 59 -2.65 1.63 -5.12
CA LEU A 59 -3.07 2.99 -5.47
C LEU A 59 -3.71 3.61 -4.24
N ILE A 60 -3.32 4.85 -3.92
CA ILE A 60 -3.97 5.62 -2.87
C ILE A 60 -3.95 7.10 -3.24
N CYS A 61 -5.03 7.81 -2.95
CA CYS A 61 -5.07 9.26 -3.06
C CYS A 61 -6.02 9.87 -2.02
N LEU A 62 -5.81 11.16 -1.73
CA LEU A 62 -6.85 11.96 -1.10
C LEU A 62 -8.04 12.03 -2.05
N ALA A 63 -9.25 11.97 -1.49
CA ALA A 63 -10.49 11.95 -2.25
C ALA A 63 -11.37 13.16 -1.94
N ARG A 64 -12.01 13.69 -2.98
CA ARG A 64 -12.98 14.81 -2.87
C ARG A 64 -14.23 14.40 -2.10
N GLN A 65 -14.57 13.12 -2.15
CA GLN A 65 -15.69 12.53 -1.41
C GLN A 65 -15.28 12.23 0.04
N GLU A 66 -16.20 12.39 0.99
CA GLU A 66 -15.95 11.97 2.38
C GLU A 66 -15.80 10.45 2.47
N TRP A 67 -16.64 9.68 1.78
CA TRP A 67 -16.54 8.22 1.70
C TRP A 67 -16.54 7.81 0.23
N PRO A 68 -15.36 7.65 -0.41
CA PRO A 68 -15.27 7.32 -1.83
C PRO A 68 -15.90 5.97 -2.15
N ASP A 69 -16.72 5.91 -3.20
CA ASP A 69 -17.30 4.66 -3.67
C ASP A 69 -16.35 3.95 -4.66
N LEU A 70 -15.85 2.78 -4.26
CA LEU A 70 -14.96 1.94 -5.05
C LEU A 70 -15.71 0.80 -5.77
N SER A 71 -17.04 0.77 -5.76
CA SER A 71 -17.86 -0.30 -6.35
C SER A 71 -17.63 -0.49 -7.85
N GLY A 72 -17.24 0.57 -8.56
CA GLY A 72 -16.90 0.55 -10.00
C GLY A 72 -15.57 -0.12 -10.37
N TYR A 73 -14.86 -0.69 -9.40
CA TYR A 73 -13.60 -1.41 -9.57
C TYR A 73 -13.82 -2.87 -9.17
N GLN A 74 -13.80 -3.81 -10.10
CA GLN A 74 -14.28 -5.19 -9.86
C GLN A 74 -13.34 -6.29 -10.34
N ASP A 75 -12.16 -5.94 -10.86
CA ASP A 75 -11.15 -6.92 -11.26
C ASP A 75 -10.81 -7.86 -10.07
N ALA A 76 -10.72 -9.16 -10.37
CA ALA A 76 -10.54 -10.22 -9.36
C ALA A 76 -9.21 -10.11 -8.60
N GLU A 77 -8.24 -9.39 -9.17
CA GLU A 77 -6.95 -9.11 -8.56
C GLU A 77 -7.03 -8.10 -7.42
N ILE A 78 -8.16 -7.39 -7.23
CA ILE A 78 -8.35 -6.48 -6.09
C ILE A 78 -8.45 -7.31 -4.80
N VAL A 79 -7.41 -7.24 -3.97
CA VAL A 79 -7.30 -7.98 -2.71
C VAL A 79 -7.55 -7.13 -1.47
N PHE A 80 -7.53 -5.80 -1.62
CA PHE A 80 -7.80 -4.86 -0.52
C PHE A 80 -8.49 -3.60 -1.04
N ARG A 81 -9.42 -3.09 -0.22
CA ARG A 81 -10.12 -1.82 -0.44
C ARG A 81 -10.01 -0.97 0.81
N LEU A 82 -9.48 0.24 0.65
CA LEU A 82 -9.37 1.19 1.74
C LEU A 82 -10.76 1.72 2.11
N ASN A 83 -11.10 1.62 3.39
CA ASN A 83 -12.29 2.25 3.95
C ASN A 83 -11.88 3.34 4.95
N LYS A 84 -11.68 4.56 4.46
CA LYS A 84 -11.22 5.69 5.27
C LYS A 84 -11.75 7.01 4.72
N LYS A 85 -12.15 7.92 5.61
CA LYS A 85 -12.63 9.25 5.22
C LYS A 85 -11.64 9.97 4.31
N HIS A 86 -12.13 10.53 3.21
CA HIS A 86 -11.34 11.29 2.23
C HIS A 86 -10.14 10.55 1.65
N HIS A 87 -10.16 9.21 1.63
CA HIS A 87 -9.11 8.42 1.01
C HIS A 87 -9.74 7.35 0.11
N ALA A 88 -9.34 7.35 -1.16
CA ALA A 88 -9.62 6.25 -2.08
C ALA A 88 -8.36 5.39 -2.18
N GLY A 89 -8.50 4.07 -2.08
CA GLY A 89 -7.35 3.18 -2.17
C GLY A 89 -7.70 1.73 -2.49
N LEU A 90 -6.87 1.11 -3.33
CA LEU A 90 -6.97 -0.30 -3.72
C LEU A 90 -5.58 -0.93 -3.72
N ILE A 91 -5.52 -2.22 -3.42
CA ILE A 91 -4.35 -3.06 -3.70
C ILE A 91 -4.79 -4.16 -4.65
N VAL A 92 -4.01 -4.35 -5.70
CA VAL A 92 -4.14 -5.46 -6.64
C VAL A 92 -2.96 -6.41 -6.48
N ALA A 93 -3.19 -7.71 -6.64
CA ALA A 93 -2.15 -8.72 -6.60
C ALA A 93 -2.36 -9.81 -7.65
N SER A 94 -1.26 -10.28 -8.25
CA SER A 94 -1.25 -11.38 -9.22
C SER A 94 0.12 -12.07 -9.23
N LYS A 95 0.15 -13.32 -9.70
CA LYS A 95 1.41 -14.00 -10.04
C LYS A 95 2.07 -13.41 -11.29
N GLU A 96 1.31 -12.68 -12.09
CA GLU A 96 1.76 -12.07 -13.34
C GLU A 96 2.04 -10.58 -13.12
N ARG A 97 3.31 -10.20 -13.17
CA ARG A 97 3.74 -8.80 -12.99
C ARG A 97 3.05 -7.87 -13.98
N ASP A 98 3.00 -8.24 -15.24
CA ASP A 98 2.46 -7.39 -16.31
C ASP A 98 0.95 -7.13 -16.11
N ARG A 99 0.22 -8.07 -15.47
CA ARG A 99 -1.18 -7.86 -15.08
C ARG A 99 -1.32 -6.79 -14.00
N VAL A 100 -0.46 -6.82 -12.97
CA VAL A 100 -0.42 -5.79 -11.94
C VAL A 100 -0.11 -4.43 -12.56
N GLU A 101 0.93 -4.34 -13.39
CA GLU A 101 1.32 -3.08 -14.04
C GLU A 101 0.18 -2.50 -14.90
N THR A 102 -0.51 -3.35 -15.66
CA THR A 102 -1.67 -2.95 -16.48
C THR A 102 -2.80 -2.38 -15.63
N LEU A 103 -3.14 -3.04 -14.52
CA LEU A 103 -4.19 -2.59 -13.61
C LEU A 103 -3.82 -1.28 -12.92
N ILE A 104 -2.58 -1.15 -12.44
CA ILE A 104 -2.10 0.10 -11.82
C ILE A 104 -2.17 1.26 -12.81
N ALA A 105 -1.70 1.08 -14.05
CA ALA A 105 -1.75 2.13 -15.06
C ALA A 105 -3.19 2.56 -15.40
N ALA A 106 -4.09 1.59 -15.59
CA ALA A 106 -5.49 1.86 -15.89
C ALA A 106 -6.22 2.56 -14.72
N TYR A 107 -6.01 2.07 -13.50
CA TYR A 107 -6.64 2.63 -12.30
C TYR A 107 -6.07 3.98 -11.91
N ALA A 108 -4.79 4.27 -12.17
CA ALA A 108 -4.22 5.58 -11.86
C ALA A 108 -4.96 6.71 -12.61
N GLN A 109 -5.27 6.49 -13.91
CA GLN A 109 -6.03 7.45 -14.71
C GLN A 109 -7.46 7.62 -14.18
N ARG A 110 -8.13 6.51 -13.85
CA ARG A 110 -9.48 6.54 -13.30
C ARG A 110 -9.53 7.19 -11.91
N PHE A 111 -8.58 6.89 -11.02
CA PHE A 111 -8.50 7.50 -9.69
C PHE A 111 -8.31 9.01 -9.75
N ALA A 112 -7.50 9.50 -10.70
CA ALA A 112 -7.32 10.92 -10.94
C ALA A 112 -8.66 11.60 -11.29
N TYR A 113 -9.48 10.95 -12.13
CA TYR A 113 -10.77 11.48 -12.53
C TYR A 113 -11.87 11.28 -11.49
N ASP A 114 -11.96 10.10 -10.87
CA ASP A 114 -13.07 9.71 -9.98
C ASP A 114 -12.92 10.32 -8.58
N PHE A 115 -11.69 10.36 -8.03
CA PHE A 115 -11.48 10.63 -6.60
C PHE A 115 -10.58 11.82 -6.30
N LEU A 116 -9.44 11.93 -6.99
CA LEU A 116 -8.31 12.76 -6.56
C LEU A 116 -8.71 14.19 -6.12
N ALA A 117 -8.50 14.49 -4.85
CA ALA A 117 -8.60 15.85 -4.35
C ALA A 117 -7.35 16.65 -4.78
N VAL A 118 -7.59 17.79 -5.42
CA VAL A 118 -6.55 18.74 -5.82
C VAL A 118 -6.87 20.07 -5.18
N ALA A 119 -5.89 20.63 -4.46
CA ALA A 119 -5.94 21.99 -3.95
C ALA A 119 -4.91 22.83 -4.72
N PRO A 120 -5.20 24.12 -5.00
CA PRO A 120 -4.19 25.02 -5.53
C PRO A 120 -3.03 25.14 -4.52
N PRO A 121 -1.80 25.44 -5.00
CA PRO A 121 -0.71 25.79 -4.11
C PRO A 121 -1.11 26.92 -3.18
N LEU A 122 -0.62 26.90 -1.94
CA LEU A 122 -0.81 28.03 -1.04
C LEU A 122 0.01 29.23 -1.54
N ASP A 123 -0.61 30.41 -1.56
CA ASP A 123 0.10 31.66 -1.92
C ASP A 123 1.24 31.99 -0.96
N LYS A 124 1.15 31.51 0.30
CA LYS A 124 2.15 31.68 1.35
C LYS A 124 2.21 30.43 2.25
N PRO A 125 3.36 30.12 2.88
CA PRO A 125 3.46 28.99 3.81
C PRO A 125 2.47 29.16 4.98
N PRO A 126 1.93 28.06 5.55
CA PRO A 126 1.15 28.13 6.79
C PRO A 126 2.03 28.66 7.93
N THR A 127 1.50 29.61 8.71
CA THR A 127 2.10 30.10 9.97
C THR A 127 1.88 29.12 11.11
#